data_AF-A0A5C6DM83-F1
#
_entry.id   AF-A0A5C6DM83-F1
#
_cell.length_a   1.000
_cell.length_b   1.000
_cell.length_c   1.000
_cell.angle_alpha   90.00
_cell.angle_beta   90.00
_cell.angle_gamma   90.00
#
_symmetry.space_group_name_H-M   'P 1'
#
loop_
_entity.id
_entity.type
_entity.pdbx_description
1 polymer ?
#
loop_
_entity_poly.entity_id
_entity_poly.type
_entity_poly.pdbx_seq_one_letter_code
_entity_poly.pdbx_strand_id
1 'polypeptide(L)'
;MPELKTTDEMSGLRRSPENTCCGFRRYGGMALVLVAVASTCAASYFAGRAATPTPVVFPPIDATAAVNSENYSMATGDVSEDAEGLFVLDHNSGLLQCSVIYPRAGRFMASFTAQVGEALAVGGKGGNYVMLTGRADFPRSSSTPAAPSVVYVLDTATGNYACYGIPFNKVFVSSNRPQAGALVLIATGSANPILDRDAIR
;
A
#
# COMPACT_ATOMS: atom_id res chain seq x y z
N MET A 1 32.77 -19.55 73.66
CA MET A 1 32.20 -20.48 74.67
C MET A 1 31.35 -19.69 75.62
N PRO A 2 30.22 -20.19 76.16
CA PRO A 2 29.44 -21.42 75.89
C PRO A 2 28.01 -21.06 75.38
N GLU A 3 27.23 -21.91 74.70
CA GLU A 3 26.72 -23.27 74.96
C GLU A 3 25.43 -23.31 75.82
N LEU A 4 24.57 -24.28 75.48
CA LEU A 4 23.41 -24.85 76.22
C LEU A 4 22.04 -24.16 76.07
N LYS A 5 20.91 -24.86 75.97
CA LYS A 5 20.52 -26.28 75.74
C LYS A 5 18.97 -26.32 75.84
N THR A 6 18.30 -27.15 75.04
CA THR A 6 17.50 -28.32 75.49
C THR A 6 16.02 -28.05 75.81
N THR A 7 15.19 -28.63 74.93
CA THR A 7 13.97 -29.43 75.12
C THR A 7 13.14 -29.27 76.40
N ASP A 8 11.83 -29.30 76.20
CA ASP A 8 10.91 -30.41 76.53
C ASP A 8 9.62 -29.85 77.12
N GLU A 9 8.47 -30.13 76.50
CA GLU A 9 7.37 -30.64 77.30
C GLU A 9 6.49 -31.59 76.48
N MET A 10 6.27 -32.73 77.12
CA MET A 10 5.68 -33.96 76.66
C MET A 10 4.29 -34.09 77.29
N SER A 11 3.44 -34.88 76.63
CA SER A 11 2.20 -35.46 77.19
C SER A 11 1.04 -34.48 77.40
N GLY A 12 -0.19 -34.75 76.99
CA GLY A 12 -0.79 -35.98 76.52
C GLY A 12 -2.23 -35.96 77.02
N LEU A 13 -3.20 -35.84 76.11
CA LEU A 13 -4.59 -36.18 76.42
C LEU A 13 -5.23 -36.79 75.18
N ARG A 14 -5.44 -38.11 75.31
CA ARG A 14 -6.24 -38.94 74.42
C ARG A 14 -7.65 -38.39 74.31
N ARG A 15 -8.21 -38.42 73.10
CA ARG A 15 -9.56 -38.92 72.79
C ARG A 15 -9.66 -39.17 71.28
N SER A 16 -9.85 -40.44 70.92
CA SER A 16 -10.49 -40.88 69.68
C SER A 16 -11.86 -41.46 70.11
N PRO A 17 -12.87 -41.68 69.25
CA PRO A 17 -12.95 -41.50 67.80
C PRO A 17 -14.23 -40.75 67.35
N GLU A 18 -14.35 -40.36 66.07
CA GLU A 18 -15.55 -40.61 65.25
C GLU A 18 -15.38 -40.07 63.83
N ASN A 19 -15.27 -41.01 62.89
CA ASN A 19 -16.05 -41.11 61.66
C ASN A 19 -16.39 -39.79 60.94
N THR A 20 -15.72 -39.50 59.82
CA THR A 20 -16.32 -39.17 58.50
C THR A 20 -15.19 -38.73 57.56
N CYS A 21 -14.48 -39.67 56.94
CA CYS A 21 -13.42 -39.32 55.99
C CYS A 21 -13.41 -40.25 54.77
N CYS A 22 -14.52 -40.33 54.03
CA CYS A 22 -14.54 -41.01 52.73
C CYS A 22 -15.56 -40.50 51.69
N GLY A 23 -16.28 -39.38 51.93
CA GLY A 23 -17.28 -38.86 50.97
C GLY A 23 -16.78 -37.78 50.01
N PHE A 24 -15.76 -37.01 50.38
CA PHE A 24 -15.41 -35.75 49.68
C PHE A 24 -14.49 -35.95 48.46
N ARG A 25 -13.87 -37.12 48.31
CA ARG A 25 -12.81 -37.37 47.32
C ARG A 25 -13.33 -37.74 45.91
N ARG A 26 -14.60 -38.12 45.76
CA ARG A 26 -15.19 -38.42 44.42
C ARG A 26 -15.87 -37.20 43.77
N TYR A 27 -16.49 -36.31 44.56
CA TYR A 27 -17.18 -35.13 44.02
C TYR A 27 -16.24 -33.93 43.78
N GLY A 28 -15.17 -33.79 44.56
CA GLY A 28 -14.20 -32.70 44.39
C GLY A 28 -13.41 -32.76 43.07
N GLY A 29 -13.09 -33.97 42.60
CA GLY A 29 -12.40 -34.16 41.31
C GLY A 29 -13.28 -33.81 40.12
N MET A 30 -14.56 -34.18 40.16
CA MET A 30 -15.50 -33.88 39.07
C MET A 30 -15.85 -32.39 39.00
N ALA A 31 -15.96 -31.72 40.15
CA ALA A 31 -16.19 -30.27 40.22
C ALA A 31 -15.03 -29.47 39.60
N LEU A 32 -13.77 -29.87 39.84
CA LEU A 32 -12.60 -29.22 39.26
C LEU A 32 -12.52 -29.36 37.73
N VAL A 33 -12.86 -30.53 37.20
CA VAL A 33 -12.87 -30.76 35.74
C VAL A 33 -13.94 -29.90 35.05
N LEU A 34 -15.13 -29.78 35.64
CA LEU A 34 -16.20 -28.95 35.08
C LEU A 34 -15.83 -27.46 35.04
N VAL A 35 -15.18 -26.96 36.09
CA VAL A 35 -14.70 -25.56 36.13
C VAL A 35 -13.61 -25.32 35.09
N ALA A 36 -12.67 -26.26 34.92
CA ALA A 36 -11.62 -26.15 33.91
C ALA A 36 -12.21 -26.10 32.49
N VAL A 37 -13.13 -27.01 32.16
CA VAL A 37 -13.77 -27.05 30.83
C VAL A 37 -14.59 -25.78 30.58
N ALA A 38 -15.38 -25.33 31.55
CA ALA A 38 -16.15 -24.08 31.45
C ALA A 38 -15.25 -22.86 31.21
N SER A 39 -14.10 -22.79 31.89
CA SER A 39 -13.13 -21.70 31.71
C SER A 39 -12.50 -21.70 30.32
N THR A 40 -12.13 -22.87 29.79
CA THR A 40 -11.55 -22.98 28.45
C THR A 40 -12.57 -22.65 27.35
N CYS A 41 -13.84 -23.01 27.54
CA CYS A 41 -14.92 -22.68 26.61
C CYS A 41 -15.28 -21.18 26.63
N ALA A 42 -15.27 -20.54 27.81
CA ALA A 42 -15.48 -19.11 27.90
C ALA A 42 -14.32 -18.34 27.22
N ALA A 43 -13.07 -18.74 27.48
CA ALA A 43 -11.91 -18.10 26.88
C ALA A 43 -11.90 -18.22 25.34
N SER A 44 -12.25 -19.38 24.79
CA SER A 44 -12.31 -19.58 23.33
C SER A 44 -13.48 -18.82 22.68
N TYR A 45 -14.63 -18.72 23.35
CA TYR A 45 -15.78 -17.96 22.86
C TYR A 45 -15.47 -16.44 22.76
N PHE A 46 -14.83 -15.87 23.77
CA PHE A 46 -14.46 -14.45 23.74
C PHE A 46 -13.27 -14.16 22.83
N ALA A 47 -12.30 -15.08 22.70
CA ALA A 47 -11.21 -14.95 21.74
C ALA A 47 -11.71 -14.93 20.28
N GLY A 48 -12.73 -15.74 19.96
CA GLY A 48 -13.34 -15.76 18.63
C GLY A 48 -14.12 -14.49 18.27
N ARG A 49 -14.68 -13.78 19.25
CA ARG A 49 -15.36 -12.49 19.02
C ARG A 49 -14.42 -11.29 18.92
N ALA A 50 -13.20 -11.40 19.42
CA ALA A 50 -12.20 -10.33 19.36
C ALA A 50 -11.45 -10.26 18.02
N ALA A 51 -11.67 -11.23 17.12
CA ALA A 51 -11.12 -11.20 15.77
C ALA A 51 -11.92 -10.22 14.89
N THR A 52 -11.69 -8.91 15.09
CA THR A 52 -12.08 -7.92 14.09
C THR A 52 -11.13 -8.10 12.91
N PRO A 53 -11.61 -8.43 11.69
CA PRO A 53 -10.75 -8.41 10.52
C PRO A 53 -10.23 -6.97 10.38
N THR A 54 -8.91 -6.78 10.49
CA THR A 54 -8.31 -5.50 10.15
C THR A 54 -8.66 -5.22 8.70
N PRO A 55 -9.45 -4.17 8.39
CA PRO A 55 -9.69 -3.82 7.00
C PRO A 55 -8.34 -3.52 6.39
N VAL A 56 -7.93 -4.33 5.41
CA VAL A 56 -6.80 -4.01 4.54
C VAL A 56 -7.28 -2.83 3.71
N VAL A 57 -7.02 -1.63 4.21
CA VAL A 57 -7.22 -0.39 3.47
C VAL A 57 -6.11 -0.34 2.45
N PHE A 58 -6.42 -0.77 1.22
CA PHE A 58 -5.57 -0.44 0.09
C PHE A 58 -5.56 1.09 -0.06
N PRO A 59 -4.39 1.73 -0.21
CA PRO A 59 -4.35 3.12 -0.61
C PRO A 59 -5.23 3.29 -1.86
N PRO A 60 -6.04 4.35 -1.95
CA PRO A 60 -6.76 4.62 -3.18
C PRO A 60 -5.75 4.68 -4.33
N ILE A 61 -6.08 4.00 -5.41
CA ILE A 61 -5.37 4.11 -6.67
C ILE A 61 -5.74 5.50 -7.20
N ASP A 62 -4.92 6.50 -6.84
CA ASP A 62 -5.15 7.91 -7.15
C ASP A 62 -4.83 8.18 -8.62
N ALA A 63 -5.78 7.88 -9.49
CA ALA A 63 -6.04 8.75 -10.63
C ALA A 63 -7.23 9.64 -10.22
N THR A 64 -6.98 10.93 -9.94
CA THR A 64 -8.02 11.82 -9.40
C THR A 64 -9.19 12.00 -10.38
N ALA A 65 -8.91 11.95 -11.68
CA ALA A 65 -9.90 11.74 -12.75
C ALA A 65 -9.19 11.31 -14.05
N ALA A 66 -9.87 10.50 -14.87
CA ALA A 66 -9.44 10.23 -16.25
C ALA A 66 -10.67 10.18 -17.17
N VAL A 67 -10.52 10.71 -18.38
CA VAL A 67 -11.54 10.60 -19.44
C VAL A 67 -10.86 10.46 -20.79
N ASN A 68 -11.47 9.65 -21.65
CA ASN A 68 -10.99 9.38 -22.98
C ASN A 68 -12.03 9.77 -24.03
N SER A 69 -11.56 10.21 -25.20
CA SER A 69 -12.32 10.47 -26.41
C SER A 69 -11.53 9.98 -27.61
N GLU A 70 -12.12 10.01 -28.81
CA GLU A 70 -11.44 9.57 -30.04
C GLU A 70 -10.21 10.41 -30.43
N ASN A 71 -10.17 11.68 -30.02
CA ASN A 71 -9.10 12.60 -30.41
C ASN A 71 -8.13 12.89 -29.25
N TYR A 72 -8.64 12.87 -28.02
CA TYR A 72 -7.89 13.26 -26.85
C TYR A 72 -8.17 12.34 -25.67
N SER A 73 -7.14 12.04 -24.89
CA SER A 73 -7.30 11.56 -23.52
C SER A 73 -6.82 12.62 -22.55
N MET A 74 -7.49 12.74 -21.40
CA MET A 74 -6.99 13.54 -20.29
C MET A 74 -7.06 12.79 -18.97
N ALA A 75 -6.10 13.06 -18.11
CA ALA A 75 -6.05 12.52 -16.76
C ALA A 75 -5.44 13.54 -15.81
N THR A 76 -5.72 13.41 -14.51
CA THR A 76 -5.05 14.19 -13.47
C THR A 76 -4.25 13.30 -12.55
N GLY A 77 -3.20 13.86 -11.94
CA GLY A 77 -2.34 13.13 -11.01
C GLY A 77 -1.57 14.06 -10.07
N ASP A 78 -1.22 13.55 -8.90
CA ASP A 78 -0.52 14.27 -7.86
C ASP A 78 0.94 14.55 -8.25
N VAL A 79 1.31 15.82 -8.43
CA VAL A 79 2.69 16.20 -8.79
C VAL A 79 3.49 16.61 -7.55
N SER A 80 2.79 17.16 -6.56
CA SER A 80 3.30 17.54 -5.24
C SER A 80 2.15 17.46 -4.23
N GLU A 81 2.47 17.60 -2.94
CA GLU A 81 1.45 17.67 -1.87
C GLU A 81 0.42 18.78 -2.10
N ASP A 82 0.86 19.90 -2.69
CA ASP A 82 0.00 21.06 -2.94
C ASP A 82 -0.45 21.19 -4.41
N ALA A 83 0.10 20.42 -5.35
CA ALA A 83 -0.06 20.69 -6.77
C ALA A 83 -0.44 19.44 -7.58
N GLU A 84 -1.44 19.60 -8.43
CA GLU A 84 -1.93 18.58 -9.35
C GLU A 84 -1.49 18.89 -10.79
N GLY A 85 -1.13 17.83 -11.52
CA GLY A 85 -0.84 17.87 -12.94
C GLY A 85 -2.06 17.49 -13.76
N LEU A 86 -2.36 18.28 -14.80
CA LEU A 86 -3.28 17.94 -15.88
C LEU A 86 -2.47 17.33 -17.03
N PHE A 87 -2.78 16.09 -17.38
CA PHE A 87 -2.20 15.38 -18.50
C PHE A 87 -3.18 15.37 -19.66
N VAL A 88 -2.70 15.72 -20.84
CA VAL A 88 -3.47 15.72 -22.09
C VAL A 88 -2.64 15.00 -23.14
N LEU A 89 -3.24 14.00 -23.77
CA LEU A 89 -2.66 13.26 -24.88
C LEU A 89 -3.49 13.52 -26.14
N ASP A 90 -2.85 14.04 -27.17
CA ASP A 90 -3.42 14.14 -28.52
C ASP A 90 -3.16 12.84 -29.28
N HIS A 91 -4.22 12.16 -29.72
CA HIS A 91 -4.12 10.85 -30.38
C HIS A 91 -3.60 10.95 -31.81
N ASN A 92 -3.84 12.09 -32.48
CA ASN A 92 -3.40 12.29 -33.84
C ASN A 92 -1.89 12.56 -33.88
N SER A 93 -1.41 13.49 -33.06
CA SER A 93 0.02 13.79 -33.03
C SER A 93 0.82 12.80 -32.20
N GLY A 94 0.22 12.15 -31.20
CA GLY A 94 0.95 11.38 -30.18
C GLY A 94 1.68 12.25 -29.15
N LEU A 95 1.34 13.55 -29.08
CA LEU A 95 1.93 14.49 -28.14
C LEU A 95 1.26 14.35 -26.77
N LEU A 96 2.05 13.94 -25.79
CA LEU A 96 1.68 13.96 -24.38
C LEU A 96 2.16 15.27 -23.76
N GLN A 97 1.25 16.00 -23.10
CA GLN A 97 1.54 17.21 -22.36
C GLN A 97 1.08 17.09 -20.91
N CYS A 98 1.93 17.50 -19.98
CA CYS A 98 1.64 17.68 -18.56
C CYS A 98 1.70 19.16 -18.22
N SER A 99 0.59 19.73 -17.73
CA SER A 99 0.52 21.10 -17.25
C SER A 99 0.22 21.10 -15.75
N VAL A 100 1.05 21.74 -14.93
CA VAL A 100 0.88 21.75 -13.47
C VAL A 100 0.42 23.13 -13.02
N ILE A 101 -0.67 23.18 -12.26
CA ILE A 101 -1.17 24.41 -11.65
C ILE A 101 -0.32 24.78 -10.43
N TYR A 102 0.01 26.06 -10.30
CA TYR A 102 0.65 26.59 -9.09
C TYR A 102 -0.44 27.21 -8.22
N PRO A 103 -0.82 26.59 -7.07
CA PRO A 103 -1.98 27.03 -6.28
C PRO A 103 -1.86 28.47 -5.80
N ARG A 104 -0.64 28.88 -5.41
CA ARG A 104 -0.35 30.24 -4.94
C ARG A 104 -0.50 31.30 -6.03
N ALA A 105 -0.33 30.92 -7.30
CA ALA A 105 -0.39 31.82 -8.44
C ALA A 105 -1.70 31.71 -9.23
N GLY A 106 -2.49 30.66 -8.99
CA GLY A 106 -3.77 30.41 -9.65
C GLY A 106 -3.67 30.16 -11.16
N ARG A 107 -2.51 29.69 -11.66
CA ARG A 107 -2.28 29.47 -13.11
C ARG A 107 -1.31 28.31 -13.36
N PHE A 108 -1.32 27.79 -14.58
CA PHE A 108 -0.33 26.82 -15.04
C PHE A 108 1.04 27.49 -15.20
N MET A 109 2.06 26.93 -14.54
CA MET A 109 3.43 27.45 -14.62
C MET A 109 4.47 26.35 -14.85
N ALA A 110 4.08 25.08 -14.79
CA ALA A 110 4.90 23.98 -15.26
C ALA A 110 4.32 23.36 -16.53
N SER A 111 5.17 23.06 -17.51
CA SER A 111 4.80 22.41 -18.77
C SER A 111 5.84 21.36 -19.15
N PHE A 112 5.43 20.10 -19.28
CA PHE A 112 6.31 19.02 -19.73
C PHE A 112 5.69 18.29 -20.90
N THR A 113 6.49 17.93 -21.90
CA THR A 113 5.97 17.23 -23.09
C THR A 113 6.78 15.98 -23.43
N ALA A 114 6.15 15.00 -24.07
CA ALA A 114 6.84 13.89 -24.70
C ALA A 114 6.09 13.40 -25.93
N GLN A 115 6.84 12.83 -26.86
CA GLN A 115 6.28 12.18 -28.03
C GLN A 115 6.13 10.68 -27.76
N VAL A 116 4.89 10.20 -27.71
CA VAL A 116 4.59 8.82 -27.33
C VAL A 116 4.96 7.83 -28.43
N GLY A 117 4.79 8.22 -29.70
CA GLY A 117 5.09 7.36 -30.85
C GLY A 117 6.54 6.87 -30.89
N GLU A 118 7.49 7.67 -30.40
CA GLU A 118 8.91 7.29 -30.34
C GLU A 118 9.16 6.14 -29.35
N ALA A 119 8.47 6.14 -28.21
CA ALA A 119 8.65 5.11 -27.19
C ALA A 119 7.90 3.80 -27.52
N LEU A 120 6.78 3.89 -28.23
CA LEU A 120 5.95 2.73 -28.55
C LEU A 120 6.34 2.02 -29.86
N ALA A 121 7.36 2.53 -30.57
CA ALA A 121 7.80 2.05 -31.88
C ALA A 121 6.67 1.99 -32.93
N VAL A 122 5.61 2.77 -32.73
CA VAL A 122 4.52 2.94 -33.69
C VAL A 122 5.02 3.98 -34.68
N GLY A 123 5.56 3.53 -35.81
CA GLY A 123 6.15 4.39 -36.82
C GLY A 123 5.13 5.33 -37.45
N GLY A 124 4.91 6.52 -36.86
CA GLY A 124 4.15 7.61 -37.48
C GLY A 124 3.08 8.26 -36.59
N LYS A 125 2.53 9.38 -37.09
CA LYS A 125 1.37 10.09 -36.54
C LYS A 125 0.11 9.21 -36.62
N GLY A 126 -0.73 9.25 -35.59
CA GLY A 126 -2.05 8.61 -35.56
C GLY A 126 -2.03 7.20 -34.97
N GLY A 127 -2.11 7.12 -33.64
CA GLY A 127 -2.29 5.86 -32.90
C GLY A 127 -3.56 5.91 -32.04
N ASN A 128 -4.16 4.75 -31.78
CA ASN A 128 -5.30 4.67 -30.87
C ASN A 128 -4.76 4.48 -29.46
N TYR A 129 -4.63 5.57 -28.70
CA TYR A 129 -4.00 5.52 -27.39
C TYR A 129 -5.04 5.46 -26.27
N VAL A 130 -4.65 4.82 -25.17
CA VAL A 130 -5.28 4.97 -23.87
C VAL A 130 -4.24 5.45 -22.88
N MET A 131 -4.67 6.35 -21.99
CA MET A 131 -3.80 6.98 -21.01
C MET A 131 -4.42 6.86 -19.62
N LEU A 132 -3.56 6.64 -18.63
CA LEU A 132 -3.91 6.75 -17.22
C LEU A 132 -2.72 7.26 -16.41
N THR A 133 -3.03 7.89 -15.28
CA THR A 133 -2.05 8.30 -14.28
C THR A 133 -1.97 7.25 -13.18
N GLY A 134 -0.80 7.17 -12.55
CA GLY A 134 -0.63 6.37 -11.33
C GLY A 134 0.48 6.96 -10.48
N ARG A 135 0.74 6.32 -9.34
CA ARG A 135 1.74 6.77 -8.38
C ARG A 135 2.94 5.83 -8.36
N ALA A 136 4.14 6.41 -8.37
CA ALA A 136 5.41 5.72 -8.24
C ALA A 136 6.35 6.51 -7.32
N ASP A 137 6.70 5.92 -6.18
CA ASP A 137 7.64 6.53 -5.24
C ASP A 137 9.08 6.24 -5.68
N PHE A 138 9.68 7.19 -6.42
CA PHE A 138 11.08 7.08 -6.83
C PHE A 138 12.03 7.33 -5.64
N PRO A 139 13.15 6.58 -5.52
CA PRO A 139 14.15 6.83 -4.50
C PRO A 139 14.68 8.27 -4.58
N ARG A 140 14.53 9.03 -3.49
CA ARG A 140 14.85 10.48 -3.40
C ARG A 140 16.33 10.86 -3.56
N SER A 141 17.20 9.94 -3.98
CA SER A 141 18.65 10.19 -4.15
C SER A 141 19.04 10.66 -5.55
N SER A 142 18.10 10.73 -6.50
CA SER A 142 18.38 11.24 -7.84
C SER A 142 18.68 12.75 -7.82
N SER A 143 19.67 13.17 -8.62
CA SER A 143 19.98 14.59 -8.87
C SER A 143 18.86 15.36 -9.56
N THR A 144 17.84 14.64 -10.04
CA THR A 144 16.66 15.19 -10.72
C THR A 144 15.43 14.88 -9.86
N PRO A 145 14.86 15.89 -9.17
CA PRO A 145 13.60 15.74 -8.46
C PRO A 145 12.49 15.27 -9.41
N ALA A 146 11.82 14.19 -9.05
CA ALA A 146 10.67 13.65 -9.78
C ALA A 146 9.39 13.81 -8.97
N ALA A 147 8.28 14.01 -9.67
CA ALA A 147 6.96 13.93 -9.10
C ALA A 147 6.66 12.49 -8.61
N PRO A 148 5.78 12.31 -7.62
CA PRO A 148 5.31 10.99 -7.20
C PRO A 148 4.34 10.37 -8.24
N SER A 149 3.76 11.16 -9.15
CA SER A 149 2.94 10.63 -10.25
C SER A 149 3.77 10.20 -11.45
N VAL A 150 3.20 9.25 -12.19
CA VAL A 150 3.64 8.78 -13.49
C VAL A 150 2.45 8.70 -14.44
N VAL A 151 2.73 8.77 -15.74
CA VAL A 151 1.73 8.56 -16.79
C VAL A 151 2.06 7.29 -17.54
N TYR A 152 1.07 6.42 -17.65
CA TYR A 152 1.11 5.25 -18.51
C TYR A 152 0.34 5.57 -19.78
N VAL A 153 0.96 5.29 -20.93
CA VAL A 153 0.31 5.35 -22.22
C VAL A 153 0.45 4.01 -22.90
N LEU A 154 -0.67 3.50 -23.43
CA LEU A 154 -0.72 2.26 -24.18
C LEU A 154 -1.30 2.54 -25.56
N ASP A 155 -0.66 2.01 -26.60
CA ASP A 155 -1.24 1.92 -27.93
C ASP A 155 -2.14 0.67 -28.01
N THR A 156 -3.43 0.89 -28.23
CA THR A 156 -4.43 -0.17 -28.28
C THR A 156 -4.32 -1.02 -29.54
N ALA A 157 -3.64 -0.55 -30.59
CA ALA A 157 -3.43 -1.32 -31.81
C ALA A 157 -2.33 -2.39 -31.63
N THR A 158 -1.19 -2.02 -31.05
CA THR A 158 -0.05 -2.94 -30.86
C THR A 158 -0.02 -3.60 -29.47
N GLY A 159 -0.68 -3.00 -28.48
CA GLY A 159 -0.55 -3.38 -27.08
C GLY A 159 0.77 -2.93 -26.44
N ASN A 160 1.61 -2.16 -27.14
CA ASN A 160 2.82 -1.59 -26.57
C ASN A 160 2.47 -0.47 -25.59
N TYR A 161 3.19 -0.37 -24.49
CA TYR A 161 2.99 0.66 -23.49
C TYR A 161 4.30 1.28 -23.01
N ALA A 162 4.21 2.52 -22.54
CA ALA A 162 5.30 3.31 -22.01
C ALA A 162 4.87 4.01 -20.72
N CYS A 163 5.84 4.18 -19.82
CA CYS A 163 5.68 4.90 -18.56
C CYS A 163 6.57 6.14 -18.56
N TYR A 164 5.98 7.30 -18.26
CA TYR A 164 6.64 8.59 -18.21
C TYR A 164 6.59 9.19 -16.81
N GLY A 165 7.73 9.74 -16.36
CA GLY A 165 7.86 10.49 -15.12
C GLY A 165 7.91 11.99 -15.37
N ILE A 166 7.47 12.78 -14.39
CA ILE A 166 7.50 14.23 -14.45
C ILE A 166 8.74 14.76 -13.69
N PRO A 167 9.70 15.43 -14.36
CA PRO A 167 10.85 16.03 -13.70
C PRO A 167 10.47 17.35 -13.02
N PHE A 168 9.82 17.24 -11.87
CA PHE A 168 9.21 18.37 -11.18
C PHE A 168 10.02 18.85 -9.98
N ASN A 169 10.38 20.15 -9.98
CA ASN A 169 11.10 20.77 -8.88
C ASN A 169 10.16 21.57 -7.95
N LYS A 170 9.94 21.05 -6.74
CA LYS A 170 9.11 21.71 -5.71
C LYS A 170 9.65 23.08 -5.28
N VAL A 171 10.97 23.31 -5.36
CA VAL A 171 11.59 24.61 -5.02
C VAL A 171 11.15 25.71 -5.99
N PHE A 172 10.89 25.37 -7.24
CA PHE A 172 10.42 26.35 -8.23
C PHE A 172 8.96 26.71 -7.98
N VAL A 173 8.15 25.78 -7.47
CA VAL A 173 6.76 26.05 -7.10
C VAL A 173 6.68 26.96 -5.89
N SER A 174 7.48 26.69 -4.84
CA SER A 174 7.50 27.53 -3.64
C SER A 174 8.00 28.96 -3.90
N SER A 175 8.89 29.14 -4.89
CA SER A 175 9.41 30.44 -5.33
C SER A 175 8.66 31.04 -6.52
N ASN A 176 7.55 30.44 -6.94
CA ASN A 176 6.70 30.87 -8.06
C ASN A 176 7.45 31.07 -9.39
N ARG A 177 8.46 30.23 -9.64
CA ARG A 177 9.23 30.19 -10.88
C ARG A 177 8.64 29.17 -11.86
N PRO A 178 8.48 29.53 -13.13
CA PRO A 178 8.01 28.59 -14.15
C PRO A 178 9.05 27.50 -14.39
N GLN A 179 8.60 26.32 -14.82
CA GLN A 179 9.46 25.20 -15.18
C GLN A 179 8.95 24.53 -16.46
N ALA A 180 9.84 24.14 -17.36
CA ALA A 180 9.45 23.44 -18.56
C ALA A 180 10.53 22.45 -19.00
N GLY A 181 10.13 21.40 -19.71
CA GLY A 181 11.05 20.39 -20.20
C GLY A 181 10.37 19.21 -20.87
N ALA A 182 11.10 18.12 -21.05
CA ALA A 182 10.54 16.87 -21.53
C ALA A 182 10.06 16.00 -20.36
N LEU A 183 9.02 15.20 -20.59
CA LEU A 183 8.72 14.08 -19.70
C LEU A 183 9.81 13.02 -19.85
N VAL A 184 10.13 12.34 -18.75
CA VAL A 184 11.22 11.36 -18.71
C VAL A 184 10.63 9.97 -18.99
N LEU A 185 11.07 9.32 -20.06
CA LEU A 185 10.71 7.92 -20.30
C LEU A 185 11.38 7.04 -19.23
N ILE A 186 10.57 6.31 -18.46
CA ILE A 186 11.03 5.44 -17.37
C ILE A 186 11.17 4.00 -17.87
N ALA A 187 10.14 3.51 -18.55
CA ALA A 187 10.06 2.12 -18.98
C ALA A 187 9.13 1.95 -20.18
N THR A 188 9.34 0.87 -20.93
CA THR A 188 8.46 0.41 -22.00
C THR A 188 8.15 -1.07 -21.82
N GLY A 189 7.06 -1.55 -22.43
CA GLY A 189 6.67 -2.96 -22.40
C GLY A 189 5.59 -3.27 -23.43
N SER A 190 5.12 -4.52 -23.43
CA SER A 190 4.04 -4.99 -24.32
C SER A 190 3.01 -5.81 -23.56
N ALA A 191 1.73 -5.59 -23.86
CA ALA A 191 0.60 -6.29 -23.28
C ALA A 191 0.37 -7.69 -23.87
N ASN A 192 1.07 -8.03 -24.96
CA ASN A 192 1.07 -9.36 -25.55
C ASN A 192 2.45 -10.01 -25.35
N PRO A 193 2.80 -10.46 -24.13
CA PRO A 193 4.03 -11.18 -23.93
C PRO A 193 3.95 -12.50 -24.71
N ILE A 194 4.89 -12.73 -25.63
CA ILE A 194 5.11 -14.07 -26.20
C ILE A 194 5.62 -14.93 -25.04
N LEU A 195 4.72 -15.70 -24.43
CA LEU A 195 5.08 -16.67 -23.41
C LEU A 195 5.88 -17.79 -24.10
N ASP A 196 7.19 -17.78 -23.92
CA ASP A 196 8.03 -18.90 -24.32
C ASP A 196 7.77 -20.09 -23.38
N ARG A 197 6.73 -20.86 -23.72
CA ARG A 197 6.27 -22.03 -22.97
C ARG A 197 7.36 -23.10 -22.82
N ASP A 198 8.42 -23.03 -23.63
CA ASP A 198 9.50 -24.00 -23.66
C ASP A 198 10.70 -23.58 -22.77
N ALA A 199 10.70 -22.36 -22.22
CA ALA A 199 11.72 -21.87 -21.27
C ALA A 199 11.41 -22.16 -19.78
N ILE A 200 10.25 -22.77 -19.47
CA ILE A 200 9.80 -23.08 -18.09
C ILE A 200 9.75 -24.60 -17.83
N ARG A 201 10.57 -25.39 -18.54
CA ARG A 201 10.67 -26.84 -18.35
C ARG A 201 12.11 -27.26 -18.03
#